data_AF-A0A7C6X841-F1
#
_entry.id   AF-A0A7C6X841-F1
#
_cell.length_a   1.000
_cell.length_b   1.000
_cell.length_c   1.000
_cell.angle_alpha   90.00
_cell.angle_beta   90.00
_cell.angle_gamma   90.00
#
_symmetry.space_group_name_H-M   'P 1'
#
loop_
_entity.id
_entity.type
_entity.pdbx_description
1 polymer ?
#
loop_
_entity_poly.entity_id
_entity_poly.type
_entity_poly.pdbx_seq_one_letter_code
_entity_poly.pdbx_strand_id
1 'polypeptide(L)'
;MDFLEGFLVGPVWSDTEYRSRRHLGAHIVLAAFMAAVFVLLLFKPELQGRILLLRWPRPLVLLLVLLFISPLISIFYRRLPYYVRPLLLPLYAVKYILLFFVLVHYFLPLLTFETESILTLLYARMDDHIGMALETIAGSGGILATVAGVLAGGLWVIGEGLAFAAILILVPLLAIALCKSLQYGIDWAARLLLDRAVESMGLYPLEEAPAKKKKQGERPGTRFKAGIRKLTGRTGTKENGE
;
A
#
# COMPACT_ATOMS: atom_id res chain seq x y z
N MET A 1 -18.28 6.98 1.53
CA MET A 1 -17.62 7.48 0.31
C MET A 1 -16.23 8.03 0.63
N ASP A 2 -16.14 8.72 1.77
CA ASP A 2 -15.00 9.49 2.28
C ASP A 2 -13.67 8.73 2.32
N PHE A 3 -13.72 7.43 2.57
CA PHE A 3 -12.54 6.57 2.58
C PHE A 3 -11.90 6.40 1.20
N LEU A 4 -12.70 6.02 0.20
CA LEU A 4 -12.21 5.80 -1.17
C LEU A 4 -11.72 7.11 -1.79
N GLU A 5 -12.41 8.20 -1.49
CA GLU A 5 -12.02 9.55 -1.87
C GLU A 5 -10.64 9.93 -1.32
N GLY A 6 -10.42 9.79 -0.01
CA GLY A 6 -9.13 10.06 0.60
C GLY A 6 -8.02 9.13 0.09
N PHE A 7 -8.34 7.87 -0.21
CA PHE A 7 -7.38 6.90 -0.76
C PHE A 7 -6.94 7.24 -2.19
N LEU A 8 -7.87 7.64 -3.05
CA LEU A 8 -7.63 7.88 -4.48
C LEU A 8 -7.12 9.30 -4.77
N VAL A 9 -7.76 10.32 -4.18
CA VAL A 9 -7.45 11.74 -4.40
C VAL A 9 -6.22 12.16 -3.59
N GLY A 10 -6.07 11.63 -2.38
CA GLY A 10 -4.95 11.93 -1.49
C GLY A 10 -5.25 13.00 -0.43
N PRO A 11 -4.36 13.13 0.57
CA PRO A 11 -4.63 13.88 1.79
C PRO A 11 -4.52 15.41 1.64
N VAL A 12 -3.90 15.91 0.56
CA VAL A 12 -3.73 17.37 0.36
C VAL A 12 -5.05 18.03 0.00
N TRP A 13 -5.88 17.33 -0.76
CA TRP A 13 -7.11 17.86 -1.35
C TRP A 13 -8.39 17.31 -0.71
N SER A 14 -8.31 16.18 -0.01
CA SER A 14 -9.43 15.59 0.72
C SER A 14 -9.58 16.25 2.10
N ASP A 15 -10.75 16.82 2.38
CA ASP A 15 -11.09 17.47 3.66
C ASP A 15 -11.51 16.46 4.75
N THR A 16 -11.33 15.17 4.46
CA THR A 16 -11.85 14.07 5.30
C THR A 16 -10.86 13.63 6.37
N GLU A 17 -11.37 12.96 7.41
CA GLU A 17 -10.62 12.29 8.48
C GLU A 17 -9.55 11.28 8.02
N TYR A 18 -9.41 11.05 6.70
CA TYR A 18 -8.37 10.21 6.10
C TYR A 18 -6.96 10.57 6.58
N ARG A 19 -6.73 11.83 7.00
CA ARG A 19 -5.46 12.28 7.59
C ARG A 19 -5.16 11.62 8.96
N SER A 20 -6.18 11.22 9.71
CA SER A 20 -6.05 10.75 11.10
C SER A 20 -5.72 9.26 11.22
N ARG A 21 -6.03 8.43 10.21
CA ARG A 21 -5.82 6.98 10.26
C ARG A 21 -4.87 6.51 9.16
N ARG A 22 -3.86 5.71 9.54
CA ARG A 22 -2.98 5.04 8.58
C ARG A 22 -3.73 3.89 7.90
N HIS A 23 -4.04 4.05 6.62
CA HIS A 23 -4.82 3.07 5.86
C HIS A 23 -3.93 2.10 5.08
N LEU A 24 -2.95 1.51 5.77
CA LEU A 24 -1.98 0.61 5.16
C LEU A 24 -2.65 -0.65 4.56
N GLY A 25 -3.73 -1.15 5.19
CA GLY A 25 -4.47 -2.32 4.72
C GLY A 25 -5.01 -2.20 3.29
N ALA A 26 -5.54 -1.04 2.88
CA ALA A 26 -6.05 -0.87 1.52
C ALA A 26 -4.94 -0.86 0.46
N HIS A 27 -3.74 -0.37 0.82
CA HIS A 27 -2.58 -0.44 -0.07
C HIS A 27 -2.09 -1.87 -0.22
N ILE A 28 -2.07 -2.65 0.87
CA ILE A 28 -1.76 -4.09 0.82
C ILE A 28 -2.77 -4.81 -0.06
N VAL A 29 -4.08 -4.59 0.12
CA VAL A 29 -5.11 -5.26 -0.69
C VAL A 29 -4.97 -4.92 -2.17
N LEU A 30 -4.72 -3.65 -2.51
CA LEU A 30 -4.49 -3.23 -3.90
C LEU A 30 -3.21 -3.85 -4.47
N ALA A 31 -2.11 -3.88 -3.71
CA ALA A 31 -0.85 -4.49 -4.11
C ALA A 31 -0.99 -6.01 -4.31
N ALA A 32 -1.68 -6.69 -3.40
CA ALA A 32 -1.99 -8.11 -3.51
C ALA A 32 -2.88 -8.41 -4.73
N PHE A 33 -3.86 -7.55 -5.01
CA PHE A 33 -4.66 -7.65 -6.22
C PHE A 33 -3.82 -7.49 -7.49
N MET A 34 -2.95 -6.48 -7.56
CA MET A 34 -2.01 -6.30 -8.67
C MET A 34 -1.09 -7.52 -8.84
N ALA A 35 -0.56 -8.06 -7.75
CA ALA A 35 0.26 -9.27 -7.74
C ALA A 35 -0.51 -10.48 -8.28
N ALA A 36 -1.76 -10.68 -7.85
CA ALA A 36 -2.60 -11.78 -8.33
C ALA A 36 -2.89 -11.66 -9.84
N VAL A 37 -3.21 -10.46 -10.33
CA VAL A 37 -3.42 -10.23 -11.78
C VAL A 37 -2.11 -10.40 -12.56
N PHE A 38 -0.97 -9.96 -12.01
CA PHE A 38 0.34 -10.19 -12.62
C PHE A 38 0.63 -11.69 -12.78
N VAL A 39 0.42 -12.47 -11.72
CA VAL A 39 0.56 -13.93 -11.76
C VAL A 39 -0.38 -14.55 -12.78
N LEU A 40 -1.64 -14.13 -12.82
CA LEU A 40 -2.59 -14.60 -13.84
C LEU A 40 -2.07 -14.34 -15.26
N LEU A 41 -1.55 -13.13 -15.53
CA LEU A 41 -0.97 -12.78 -16.83
C LEU A 41 0.29 -13.58 -17.16
N LEU A 42 1.05 -13.97 -16.14
CA LEU A 42 2.23 -14.81 -16.29
C LEU A 42 1.87 -16.23 -16.76
N PHE A 43 0.86 -16.83 -16.13
CA PHE A 43 0.38 -18.18 -16.46
C PHE A 43 -0.49 -18.23 -17.74
N LYS A 44 -1.08 -17.11 -18.13
CA LYS A 44 -1.99 -17.00 -19.28
C LYS A 44 -1.53 -15.89 -20.24
N PRO A 45 -0.45 -16.12 -21.02
CA PRO A 45 0.08 -15.11 -21.93
C PRO A 45 -0.94 -14.64 -22.98
N GLU A 46 -1.90 -15.50 -23.34
CA GLU A 46 -3.03 -15.18 -24.21
C GLU A 46 -3.86 -13.98 -23.71
N LEU A 47 -3.95 -13.79 -22.40
CA LEU A 47 -4.68 -12.68 -21.78
C LEU A 47 -3.90 -11.37 -21.84
N GLN A 48 -2.58 -11.41 -22.01
CA GLN A 48 -1.74 -10.21 -22.04
C GLN A 48 -2.17 -9.29 -23.17
N GLY A 49 -2.38 -9.82 -24.39
CA GLY A 49 -2.84 -9.02 -25.53
C GLY A 49 -4.25 -8.44 -25.39
N ARG A 50 -5.08 -9.02 -24.51
CA ARG A 50 -6.45 -8.54 -24.24
C ARG A 50 -6.51 -7.52 -23.11
N ILE A 51 -5.69 -7.72 -22.07
CA ILE A 51 -5.68 -6.88 -20.87
C ILE A 51 -4.74 -5.68 -21.04
N LEU A 52 -3.56 -5.87 -21.64
CA LEU A 52 -2.57 -4.82 -21.90
C LEU A 52 -2.93 -4.07 -23.19
N LEU A 53 -3.99 -3.27 -23.11
CA LEU A 53 -4.50 -2.47 -24.23
C LEU A 53 -3.48 -1.44 -24.74
N LEU A 54 -2.56 -1.00 -23.87
CA LEU A 54 -1.59 0.06 -24.16
C LEU A 54 -0.20 -0.52 -24.34
N ARG A 55 0.40 -0.31 -25.51
CA ARG A 55 1.79 -0.70 -25.79
C ARG A 55 2.78 0.22 -25.06
N TRP A 56 3.88 -0.35 -24.58
CA TRP A 56 5.03 0.43 -24.10
C TRP A 56 5.53 1.42 -25.16
N PRO A 57 5.91 2.68 -24.81
CA PRO A 57 5.96 3.30 -23.47
C PRO A 57 4.71 4.11 -23.10
N ARG A 58 3.60 3.98 -23.83
CA ARG A 58 2.38 4.79 -23.64
C ARG A 58 1.82 4.80 -22.21
N PRO A 59 1.70 3.66 -21.47
CA PRO A 59 1.12 3.70 -20.14
C PRO A 59 1.94 4.57 -19.17
N LEU A 60 3.27 4.61 -19.32
CA LEU A 60 4.13 5.46 -18.51
C LEU A 60 3.90 6.94 -18.81
N VAL A 61 3.86 7.33 -20.09
CA VAL A 61 3.62 8.71 -20.49
C VAL A 61 2.26 9.19 -19.99
N LEU A 62 1.21 8.37 -20.17
CA LEU A 62 -0.14 8.69 -19.69
C LEU A 62 -0.19 8.80 -18.16
N LEU A 63 0.52 7.92 -17.43
CA LEU A 63 0.63 7.99 -15.98
C LEU A 63 1.24 9.33 -15.54
N LEU A 64 2.35 9.74 -16.15
CA LEU A 64 3.02 11.00 -15.84
C LEU A 64 2.12 12.20 -16.15
N VAL A 65 1.51 12.25 -17.33
CA VAL A 65 0.56 13.30 -17.70
C VAL A 65 -0.59 13.38 -16.69
N LEU A 66 -1.15 12.23 -16.30
CA LEU A 66 -2.24 12.17 -15.33
C LEU A 66 -1.78 12.65 -13.94
N LEU A 67 -0.57 12.31 -13.50
CA LEU A 67 0.01 12.82 -12.24
C LEU A 67 0.12 14.36 -12.24
N PHE A 68 0.56 14.96 -13.35
CA PHE A 68 0.69 16.43 -13.46
C PHE A 68 -0.65 17.14 -13.58
N ILE A 69 -1.65 16.54 -14.24
CA ILE A 69 -2.99 17.13 -14.38
C ILE A 69 -3.84 16.91 -13.11
N SER A 70 -3.54 15.87 -12.32
CA SER A 70 -4.27 15.54 -11.09
C SER A 70 -4.49 16.72 -10.11
N PRO A 71 -3.50 17.58 -9.77
CA PRO A 71 -3.77 18.73 -8.89
C PRO A 71 -4.82 19.68 -9.46
N LEU A 72 -4.84 19.89 -10.79
CA LEU A 72 -5.85 20.72 -11.44
C LEU A 72 -7.24 20.10 -11.31
N ILE A 73 -7.36 18.79 -11.57
CA ILE A 73 -8.61 18.05 -11.39
C ILE A 73 -9.07 18.12 -9.93
N SER A 74 -8.17 17.98 -8.95
CA SER A 74 -8.47 18.06 -7.52
C SER A 74 -9.04 19.42 -7.10
N ILE A 75 -8.57 20.51 -7.72
CA ILE A 75 -9.11 21.86 -7.46
C ILE A 75 -10.56 21.94 -7.93
N PHE A 76 -10.86 21.46 -9.14
CA PHE A 76 -12.22 21.40 -9.66
C PHE A 76 -13.12 20.45 -8.87
N TYR A 77 -12.57 19.31 -8.45
CA TYR A 77 -13.26 18.27 -7.69
C TYR A 77 -13.91 18.82 -6.41
N ARG A 78 -13.23 19.71 -5.68
CA ARG A 78 -13.79 20.34 -4.47
C ARG A 78 -14.98 21.26 -4.74
N ARG A 79 -15.06 21.85 -5.94
CA ARG A 79 -16.14 22.77 -6.34
C ARG A 79 -17.36 22.02 -6.90
N LEU A 80 -17.24 20.72 -7.18
CA LEU A 80 -18.33 19.94 -7.74
C LEU A 80 -19.37 19.52 -6.67
N PRO A 81 -20.66 19.46 -7.05
CA PRO A 81 -21.72 18.98 -6.17
C PRO A 81 -21.49 17.51 -5.80
N TYR A 82 -21.96 17.12 -4.61
CA TYR A 82 -21.71 15.80 -4.03
C TYR A 82 -22.02 14.62 -4.97
N TYR A 83 -23.09 14.71 -5.76
CA TYR A 83 -23.50 13.64 -6.67
C TYR A 83 -22.58 13.42 -7.88
N VAL A 84 -21.80 14.44 -8.29
CA VAL A 84 -20.89 14.35 -9.44
C VAL A 84 -19.51 13.84 -9.02
N ARG A 85 -19.13 14.00 -7.75
CA ARG A 85 -17.84 13.56 -7.21
C ARG A 85 -17.53 12.07 -7.44
N PRO A 86 -18.45 11.11 -7.23
CA PRO A 86 -18.18 9.69 -7.49
C PRO A 86 -17.75 9.41 -8.93
N LEU A 87 -18.22 10.20 -9.91
CA LEU A 87 -17.89 10.03 -11.32
C LEU A 87 -16.41 10.31 -11.63
N LEU A 88 -15.73 11.10 -10.78
CA LEU A 88 -14.30 11.38 -10.90
C LEU A 88 -13.41 10.31 -10.23
N LEU A 89 -13.94 9.49 -9.32
CA LEU A 89 -13.15 8.42 -8.68
C LEU A 89 -12.59 7.40 -9.70
N PRO A 90 -13.32 6.95 -10.74
CA PRO A 90 -12.77 6.13 -11.81
C PRO A 90 -11.54 6.75 -12.48
N LEU A 91 -11.51 8.07 -12.69
CA LEU A 91 -10.36 8.74 -13.28
C LEU A 91 -9.11 8.62 -12.41
N TYR A 92 -9.25 8.71 -11.09
CA TYR A 92 -8.15 8.44 -10.16
C TYR A 92 -7.78 6.95 -10.08
N ALA A 93 -8.75 6.05 -10.25
CA ALA A 93 -8.48 4.61 -10.33
C ALA A 93 -7.64 4.25 -11.57
N VAL A 94 -7.87 4.93 -12.70
CA VAL A 94 -7.07 4.78 -13.94
C VAL A 94 -5.58 5.00 -13.68
N LYS A 95 -5.19 5.89 -12.77
CA LYS A 95 -3.78 6.07 -12.37
C LYS A 95 -3.14 4.77 -11.88
N TYR A 96 -3.84 4.03 -11.03
CA TYR A 96 -3.33 2.76 -10.49
C TYR A 96 -3.36 1.64 -11.54
N ILE A 97 -4.32 1.66 -12.47
CA ILE A 97 -4.33 0.76 -13.63
C ILE A 97 -3.13 1.02 -14.53
N LEU A 98 -2.82 2.29 -14.83
CA LEU A 98 -1.64 2.66 -15.62
C LEU A 98 -0.34 2.29 -14.91
N LEU A 99 -0.26 2.51 -13.58
CA LEU A 99 0.86 2.05 -12.77
C LEU A 99 1.05 0.54 -12.88
N PHE A 100 -0.03 -0.24 -12.77
CA PHE A 100 0.02 -1.68 -12.97
C PHE A 100 0.52 -2.05 -14.37
N PHE A 101 0.04 -1.38 -15.42
CA PHE A 101 0.53 -1.63 -16.78
C PHE A 101 2.02 -1.33 -16.95
N VAL A 102 2.54 -0.28 -16.30
CA VAL A 102 3.97 0.01 -16.27
C VAL A 102 4.75 -1.13 -15.60
N LEU A 103 4.28 -1.62 -14.44
CA LEU A 103 4.92 -2.74 -13.75
C LEU A 103 4.92 -4.00 -14.61
N VAL A 104 3.80 -4.35 -15.23
CA VAL A 104 3.72 -5.54 -16.10
C VAL A 104 4.69 -5.42 -17.27
N HIS A 105 4.70 -4.29 -18.01
CA HIS A 105 5.60 -4.13 -19.15
C HIS A 105 7.08 -4.15 -18.75
N TYR A 106 7.42 -3.72 -17.54
CA TYR A 106 8.80 -3.71 -17.07
C TYR A 106 9.25 -5.08 -16.54
N PHE A 107 8.43 -5.74 -15.72
CA PHE A 107 8.81 -6.98 -15.05
C PHE A 107 8.55 -8.24 -15.86
N LEU A 108 7.50 -8.25 -16.68
CA LEU A 108 7.13 -9.44 -17.43
C LEU A 108 8.25 -9.90 -18.40
N PRO A 109 8.96 -9.01 -19.13
CA PRO A 109 10.09 -9.43 -19.99
C PRO A 109 11.31 -9.94 -19.21
N LEU A 110 11.45 -9.56 -17.93
CA LEU A 110 12.54 -10.03 -17.07
C LEU A 110 12.30 -11.46 -16.58
N LEU A 111 11.05 -11.92 -16.64
CA LEU A 111 10.67 -13.27 -16.28
C LEU A 111 10.63 -14.14 -17.55
N THR A 112 11.80 -14.53 -18.04
CA THR A 112 11.91 -15.54 -19.09
C THR A 112 11.57 -16.90 -18.51
N PHE A 113 10.32 -17.33 -18.65
CA PHE A 113 9.98 -18.72 -18.45
C PHE A 113 10.31 -19.47 -19.73
N GLU A 114 11.37 -20.28 -19.68
CA GLU A 114 11.50 -21.37 -20.64
C GLU A 114 10.24 -22.22 -20.52
N THR A 115 9.71 -22.69 -21.65
CA THR A 115 8.46 -23.45 -21.76
C THR A 115 8.46 -24.81 -21.04
N GLU A 116 9.40 -25.02 -20.14
CA GLU A 116 9.43 -26.14 -19.23
C GLU A 116 8.26 -26.06 -18.25
N SER A 117 7.76 -27.23 -17.85
CA SER A 117 6.71 -27.32 -16.85
C SER A 117 7.24 -26.72 -15.54
N ILE A 118 6.47 -25.88 -14.87
CA ILE A 118 6.85 -25.33 -13.55
C ILE A 118 7.18 -26.45 -12.55
N LEU A 119 6.57 -27.64 -12.71
CA LEU A 119 6.91 -28.81 -11.92
C LEU A 119 8.33 -29.31 -12.19
N THR A 120 8.80 -29.34 -13.45
CA THR A 120 10.18 -29.78 -13.75
C THR A 120 11.19 -28.81 -13.17
N LEU A 121 10.94 -27.50 -13.29
CA LEU A 121 11.77 -26.47 -12.68
C LEU A 121 11.79 -26.56 -11.15
N LEU A 122 10.63 -26.85 -10.52
CA LEU A 122 10.54 -27.04 -9.08
C LEU A 122 11.28 -28.30 -8.62
N TYR A 123 11.16 -29.42 -9.32
CA TYR A 123 11.86 -30.65 -8.99
C TYR A 123 13.37 -30.49 -9.13
N ALA A 124 13.84 -29.90 -10.22
CA ALA A 124 15.26 -29.60 -10.40
C ALA A 124 15.80 -28.72 -9.26
N ARG A 125 15.05 -27.68 -8.89
CA ARG A 125 15.43 -26.80 -7.77
C ARG A 125 15.45 -27.53 -6.43
N MET A 126 14.49 -28.42 -6.18
CA MET A 126 14.47 -29.25 -4.98
C MET A 126 15.68 -30.18 -4.91
N ASP A 127 15.99 -30.86 -6.00
CA ASP A 127 17.12 -31.79 -6.07
C ASP A 127 18.46 -31.06 -5.84
N ASP A 128 18.64 -29.87 -6.43
CA ASP A 128 19.84 -29.04 -6.21
C ASP A 128 20.00 -28.64 -4.73
N HIS A 129 18.91 -28.21 -4.10
CA HIS A 129 18.94 -27.77 -2.69
C HIS A 129 19.12 -28.94 -1.72
N ILE A 130 18.50 -30.10 -2.00
CA ILE A 130 18.73 -31.33 -1.22
C ILE A 130 20.18 -31.77 -1.39
N GLY A 131 20.73 -31.71 -2.60
CA GLY A 131 22.14 -32.02 -2.89
C GLY A 131 23.10 -31.14 -2.07
N MET A 132 22.93 -29.82 -2.12
CA MET A 132 23.73 -28.89 -1.33
C MET A 132 23.60 -29.13 0.18
N ALA A 133 22.38 -29.37 0.68
CA ALA A 133 22.16 -29.65 2.10
C ALA A 133 22.84 -30.96 2.54
N LEU A 134 22.77 -32.01 1.70
CA LEU A 134 23.44 -33.28 1.93
C LEU A 134 24.96 -33.11 1.96
N GLU A 135 25.55 -32.39 1.02
CA GLU A 135 27.00 -32.12 1.01
C GLU A 135 27.45 -31.37 2.29
N THR A 136 26.65 -30.41 2.74
CA THR A 136 26.96 -29.61 3.94
C THR A 136 26.91 -30.46 5.22
N ILE A 137 26.06 -31.49 5.27
CA ILE A 137 25.82 -32.33 6.46
C ILE A 137 26.57 -33.68 6.38
N ALA A 138 27.02 -34.10 5.19
CA ALA A 138 27.71 -35.37 4.93
C ALA A 138 28.96 -35.57 5.80
N GLY A 139 29.59 -34.50 6.28
CA GLY A 139 30.68 -34.56 7.25
C GLY A 139 30.33 -35.26 8.58
N SER A 140 29.04 -35.50 8.86
CA SER A 140 28.55 -36.17 10.08
C SER A 140 28.27 -37.67 9.94
N GLY A 141 28.35 -38.24 8.73
CA GLY A 141 28.52 -39.70 8.50
C GLY A 141 27.42 -40.66 8.94
N GLY A 142 26.17 -40.22 9.19
CA GLY A 142 25.09 -41.10 9.69
C GLY A 142 23.76 -41.02 8.94
N ILE A 143 22.88 -42.00 9.16
CA ILE A 143 21.48 -42.01 8.64
C ILE A 143 20.70 -40.76 9.08
N LEU A 144 21.05 -40.16 10.22
CA LEU A 144 20.46 -38.90 10.67
C LEU A 144 20.90 -37.70 9.80
N ALA A 145 22.09 -37.75 9.21
CA ALA A 145 22.62 -36.71 8.32
C ALA A 145 21.78 -36.59 7.05
N THR A 146 21.38 -37.71 6.47
CA THR A 146 20.56 -37.73 5.25
C THR A 146 19.15 -37.23 5.52
N VAL A 147 18.52 -37.65 6.62
CA VAL A 147 17.20 -37.13 7.03
C VAL A 147 17.25 -35.62 7.29
N ALA A 148 18.30 -35.14 7.98
CA ALA A 148 18.49 -33.71 8.24
C ALA A 148 18.70 -32.91 6.94
N GLY A 149 19.46 -33.45 5.97
CA GLY A 149 19.68 -32.83 4.66
C GLY A 149 18.39 -32.69 3.86
N VAL A 150 17.55 -33.73 3.82
CA VAL A 150 16.25 -33.65 3.13
C VAL A 150 15.33 -32.63 3.80
N LEU A 151 15.25 -32.59 5.13
CA LEU A 151 14.44 -31.61 5.86
C LEU A 151 14.94 -30.18 5.64
N ALA A 152 16.25 -29.96 5.69
CA ALA A 152 16.86 -28.66 5.46
C ALA A 152 16.64 -28.17 4.02
N GLY A 153 16.87 -29.03 3.02
CA GLY A 153 16.61 -28.73 1.61
C GLY A 153 15.14 -28.41 1.34
N GLY A 154 14.21 -29.21 1.91
CA GLY A 154 12.78 -28.95 1.82
C GLY A 154 12.37 -27.61 2.46
N LEU A 155 12.90 -27.29 3.64
CA LEU A 155 12.63 -26.02 4.31
C LEU A 155 13.19 -24.82 3.53
N TRP A 156 14.36 -24.99 2.89
CA TRP A 156 14.98 -23.97 2.04
C TRP A 156 14.08 -23.61 0.85
N VAL A 157 13.57 -24.63 0.14
CA VAL A 157 12.66 -24.45 -1.00
C VAL A 157 11.38 -23.70 -0.59
N ILE A 158 10.80 -24.05 0.56
CA ILE A 158 9.63 -23.35 1.11
C ILE A 158 9.99 -21.89 1.43
N GLY A 159 11.15 -21.64 2.04
CA GLY A 159 11.65 -20.30 2.34
C GLY A 159 11.85 -19.44 1.09
N GLU A 160 12.44 -20.01 0.03
CA GLU A 160 12.61 -19.36 -1.27
C GLU A 160 11.25 -19.03 -1.90
N GLY A 161 10.30 -19.97 -1.91
CA GLY A 161 8.94 -19.73 -2.39
C GLY A 161 8.21 -18.62 -1.63
N LEU A 162 8.36 -18.57 -0.30
CA LEU A 162 7.80 -17.50 0.52
C LEU A 162 8.46 -16.15 0.23
N ALA A 163 9.78 -16.11 0.01
CA ALA A 163 10.50 -14.91 -0.38
C ALA A 163 10.03 -14.40 -1.74
N PHE A 164 9.82 -15.27 -2.73
CA PHE A 164 9.23 -14.91 -4.02
C PHE A 164 7.83 -14.32 -3.86
N ALA A 165 6.96 -14.95 -3.07
CA ALA A 165 5.62 -14.44 -2.80
C ALA A 165 5.66 -13.06 -2.09
N ALA A 166 6.59 -12.88 -1.15
CA ALA A 166 6.78 -11.61 -0.48
C ALA A 166 7.25 -10.51 -1.45
N ILE A 167 8.23 -10.78 -2.30
CA ILE A 167 8.72 -9.84 -3.33
C ILE A 167 7.60 -9.47 -4.29
N LEU A 168 6.81 -10.46 -4.73
CA LEU A 168 5.69 -10.27 -5.65
C LEU A 168 4.65 -9.27 -5.11
N ILE A 169 4.41 -9.23 -3.79
CA ILE A 169 3.51 -8.26 -3.15
C ILE A 169 4.24 -6.95 -2.82
N LEU A 170 5.51 -7.03 -2.41
CA LEU A 170 6.30 -5.88 -2.00
C LEU A 170 6.57 -4.92 -3.17
N VAL A 171 6.85 -5.44 -4.36
CA VAL A 171 7.10 -4.63 -5.56
C VAL A 171 5.92 -3.71 -5.92
N PRO A 172 4.67 -4.19 -6.11
CA PRO A 172 3.54 -3.31 -6.36
C PRO A 172 3.24 -2.39 -5.18
N LEU A 173 3.46 -2.85 -3.94
CA LEU A 173 3.28 -2.01 -2.75
C LEU A 173 4.24 -0.81 -2.75
N LEU A 174 5.53 -1.04 -3.04
CA LEU A 174 6.54 0.01 -3.16
C LEU A 174 6.24 0.94 -4.34
N ALA A 175 5.79 0.41 -5.47
CA ALA A 175 5.40 1.23 -6.62
C ALA A 175 4.20 2.14 -6.31
N ILE A 176 3.19 1.63 -5.60
CA ILE A 176 2.07 2.44 -5.11
C ILE A 176 2.57 3.53 -4.16
N ALA A 177 3.44 3.17 -3.21
CA ALA A 177 4.02 4.13 -2.27
C ALA A 177 4.80 5.24 -3.00
N LEU A 178 5.63 4.89 -3.97
CA LEU A 178 6.37 5.84 -4.80
C LEU A 178 5.44 6.76 -5.59
N CYS A 179 4.42 6.20 -6.26
CA CYS A 179 3.44 6.97 -7.03
C CYS A 179 2.69 7.97 -6.14
N LYS A 180 2.29 7.57 -4.92
CA LYS A 180 1.62 8.47 -3.97
C LYS A 180 2.57 9.53 -3.40
N SER A 181 3.82 9.19 -3.12
CA SER A 181 4.83 10.16 -2.69
C SER A 181 5.10 11.22 -3.77
N LEU A 182 5.20 10.80 -5.03
CA LEU A 182 5.34 11.72 -6.17
C LEU A 182 4.11 12.62 -6.32
N GLN A 183 2.90 12.04 -6.28
CA GLN A 183 1.66 12.82 -6.30
C GLN A 183 1.61 13.85 -5.17
N TYR A 184 1.96 13.43 -3.95
CA TYR A 184 1.97 14.31 -2.78
C TYR A 184 2.92 15.49 -2.97
N GLY A 185 4.12 15.25 -3.52
CA GLY A 185 5.08 16.31 -3.84
C GLY A 185 4.54 17.29 -4.89
N ILE A 186 3.91 16.78 -5.96
CA ILE A 186 3.28 17.60 -7.00
C ILE A 186 2.12 18.42 -6.44
N ASP A 187 1.24 17.80 -5.66
CA ASP A 187 0.08 18.45 -5.05
C ASP A 187 0.51 19.56 -4.08
N TRP A 188 1.54 19.30 -3.28
CA TRP A 188 2.11 20.28 -2.37
C TRP A 188 2.70 21.47 -3.13
N ALA A 189 3.47 21.21 -4.18
CA ALA A 189 4.04 22.26 -5.01
C ALA A 189 2.95 23.09 -5.72
N ALA A 190 1.94 22.43 -6.28
CA ALA A 190 0.80 23.10 -6.91
C ALA A 190 0.05 23.99 -5.93
N ARG A 191 -0.22 23.50 -4.70
CA ARG A 191 -0.85 24.29 -3.65
C ARG A 191 -0.02 25.54 -3.31
N LEU A 192 1.29 25.39 -3.12
CA LEU A 192 2.18 26.51 -2.81
C LEU A 192 2.18 27.58 -3.92
N LEU A 193 2.17 27.15 -5.18
CA LEU A 193 2.13 28.06 -6.34
C LEU A 193 0.78 28.78 -6.46
N LEU A 194 -0.32 28.05 -6.26
CA LEU A 194 -1.67 28.62 -6.28
C LEU A 194 -1.89 29.61 -5.13
N ASP A 195 -1.47 29.28 -3.91
CA ASP A 195 -1.61 30.16 -2.75
C ASP A 195 -0.88 31.49 -2.99
N ARG A 196 0.36 31.43 -3.52
CA ARG A 196 1.12 32.63 -3.94
C ARG A 196 0.44 33.42 -5.05
N ALA A 197 -0.10 32.74 -6.06
CA ALA A 197 -0.79 33.40 -7.16
C ALA A 197 -2.06 34.13 -6.67
N VAL A 198 -2.84 33.49 -5.81
CA VAL A 198 -4.05 34.09 -5.21
C VAL A 198 -3.70 35.28 -4.31
N GLU A 199 -2.65 35.17 -3.50
CA GLU A 199 -2.14 36.27 -2.68
C GLU A 199 -1.70 37.46 -3.54
N SER A 200 -0.99 37.19 -4.64
CA SER A 200 -0.55 38.24 -5.58
C SER A 200 -1.71 38.96 -6.29
N MET A 201 -2.87 38.30 -6.41
CA MET A 201 -4.07 38.88 -7.02
C MET A 201 -4.91 39.70 -6.03
N GLY A 202 -4.54 39.76 -4.73
CA GLY A 202 -5.26 40.54 -3.71
C GLY A 202 -6.71 40.09 -3.48
N LEU A 203 -7.07 38.87 -3.93
CA LEU A 203 -8.44 38.34 -3.90
C LEU A 203 -8.87 37.82 -2.52
N TYR A 204 -7.93 37.76 -1.56
CA TYR A 204 -8.22 37.54 -0.16
C TYR A 204 -7.63 38.70 0.65
N PRO A 205 -8.44 39.62 1.19
CA PRO A 205 -8.00 40.31 2.40
C PRO A 205 -7.73 39.22 3.42
N LEU A 206 -6.55 39.26 4.05
CA LEU A 206 -6.21 38.40 5.17
C LEU A 206 -7.34 38.53 6.19
N GLU A 207 -8.28 37.58 6.18
CA GLU A 207 -9.23 37.41 7.25
C GLU A 207 -8.34 37.10 8.45
N GLU A 208 -8.15 38.12 9.29
CA GLU A 208 -7.18 38.15 10.38
C GLU A 208 -7.22 36.80 11.08
N ALA A 209 -6.12 36.06 10.98
CA ALA A 209 -5.97 34.72 11.55
C ALA A 209 -6.68 34.71 12.90
N PRO A 210 -7.72 33.87 13.10
CA PRO A 210 -8.72 34.04 14.14
C PRO A 210 -7.97 34.33 15.41
N ALA A 211 -8.06 35.60 15.85
CA ALA A 211 -7.20 36.17 16.87
C ALA A 211 -7.06 35.10 17.93
N LYS A 212 -5.84 34.52 18.04
CA LYS A 212 -5.55 33.42 18.98
C LYS A 212 -6.30 33.82 20.23
N LYS A 213 -7.41 33.12 20.54
CA LYS A 213 -8.13 33.36 21.79
C LYS A 213 -7.05 33.05 22.80
N LYS A 214 -6.36 34.10 23.27
CA LYS A 214 -5.51 34.05 24.44
C LYS A 214 -6.42 33.35 25.41
N LYS A 215 -6.06 32.13 25.80
CA LYS A 215 -6.64 31.48 26.97
C LYS A 215 -6.35 32.44 28.12
N GLN A 216 -7.23 33.42 28.28
CA GLN A 216 -7.19 34.42 29.31
C GLN A 216 -7.80 33.70 30.50
N GLY A 217 -6.92 33.14 31.34
CA GLY A 217 -7.24 32.76 32.70
C GLY A 217 -7.81 31.36 32.91
N GLU A 218 -7.03 30.31 32.66
CA GLU A 218 -7.03 29.20 33.62
C GLU A 218 -6.16 29.64 34.79
N ARG A 219 -6.80 30.21 35.82
CA ARG A 219 -6.18 30.43 37.13
C ARG A 219 -5.72 29.05 37.66
N PRO A 220 -4.50 28.92 38.21
CA PRO A 220 -4.10 27.72 38.93
C PRO A 220 -4.90 27.67 40.24
N GLY A 221 -6.10 27.07 40.16
CA GLY A 221 -6.92 26.75 41.31
C GLY A 221 -6.30 25.59 42.07
N THR A 222 -5.44 25.91 43.02
CA THR A 222 -5.13 25.07 44.17
C THR A 222 -6.43 24.54 44.80
N ARG A 223 -6.71 23.24 44.67
CA ARG A 223 -7.47 22.48 45.67
C ARG A 223 -6.99 21.03 45.65
N PHE A 224 -6.01 20.72 46.48
CA PHE A 224 -6.20 20.17 47.83
C PHE A 224 -6.51 18.68 47.81
N LYS A 225 -5.52 17.94 48.32
CA LYS A 225 -5.58 16.56 48.81
C LYS A 225 -6.86 16.32 49.62
N ALA A 226 -7.53 15.18 49.40
CA ALA A 226 -8.00 14.30 50.47
C ALA A 226 -8.81 13.14 49.88
N GLY A 227 -8.38 11.90 50.13
CA GLY A 227 -9.30 10.77 50.06
C GLY A 227 -8.66 9.40 49.88
N ILE A 228 -7.79 9.02 50.82
CA ILE A 228 -7.52 7.62 51.16
C ILE A 228 -8.81 7.00 51.74
N ARG A 229 -9.05 5.72 51.41
CA ARG A 229 -10.06 4.73 51.91
C ARG A 229 -11.00 4.31 50.77
N LYS A 230 -11.23 3.03 50.48
CA LYS A 230 -11.25 1.87 51.39
C LYS A 230 -11.13 0.57 50.57
N LEU A 231 -10.19 -0.27 50.98
CA LEU A 231 -10.31 -1.73 50.90
C LEU A 231 -11.60 -2.16 51.62
N THR A 232 -12.38 -3.04 50.99
CA THR A 232 -13.35 -4.03 51.53
C THR A 232 -14.22 -4.44 50.34
N GLY A 233 -14.08 -5.62 49.73
CA GLY A 233 -14.38 -6.91 50.34
C GLY A 233 -15.84 -7.25 50.08
N ARG A 234 -16.12 -8.12 49.08
CA ARG A 234 -17.33 -8.93 49.08
C ARG A 234 -17.16 -10.19 48.23
N THR A 235 -16.77 -11.24 48.93
CA THR A 235 -17.14 -12.63 48.69
C THR A 235 -18.67 -12.79 48.56
N GLY A 236 -19.09 -13.65 47.65
CA GLY A 236 -20.48 -14.11 47.49
C GLY A 236 -20.54 -15.12 46.33
N THR A 237 -20.06 -16.36 46.49
CA THR A 237 -20.83 -17.58 46.82
C THR A 237 -22.21 -17.72 46.17
N LYS A 238 -22.31 -18.84 45.41
CA LYS A 238 -23.45 -19.73 45.17
C LYS A 238 -24.61 -19.20 44.32
N GLU A 239 -24.89 -19.88 43.21
CA GLU A 239 -26.05 -20.79 43.18
C GLU A 239 -25.94 -21.84 42.07
N ASN A 240 -26.24 -23.08 42.47
CA ASN A 240 -26.50 -24.21 41.59
C ASN A 240 -27.86 -23.98 40.89
N GLY A 241 -27.99 -24.47 39.66
CA GLY A 241 -29.27 -24.68 38.98
C GLY A 241 -29.07 -25.72 37.88
N GLU A 242 -29.85 -26.78 37.97
CA GLU A 242 -29.83 -28.04 37.22
C GLU A 242 -29.89 -27.92 35.68
#